data_AF-A0A317Z771-F1
#
_entry.id   AF-A0A317Z771-F1
#
_cell.length_a   1.000
_cell.length_b   1.000
_cell.length_c   1.000
_cell.angle_alpha   90.00
_cell.angle_beta   90.00
_cell.angle_gamma   90.00
#
_symmetry.space_group_name_H-M   'P 1'
#
loop_
_entity.id
_entity.type
_entity.pdbx_description
1 polymer ?
#
loop_
_entity_poly.entity_id
_entity_poly.type
_entity_poly.pdbx_seq_one_letter_code
_entity_poly.pdbx_strand_id
1 'polypeptide(L)' 'MTNITVFGTGSFGTALANVLADNGHNTLMWGKTSTTIEEINHEHTNHNYLKGVTLNSTIQATKDIQT' A
#
# COMPACT_ATOMS: atom_id res chain seq x y z
N MET A 1 11.01 9.54 10.84
CA MET A 1 10.72 8.67 9.69
C MET A 1 11.04 7.23 10.08
N THR A 2 10.04 6.36 10.03
CA THR A 2 10.14 4.95 10.49
C THR A 2 9.70 4.05 9.34
N ASN A 3 10.31 2.87 9.19
CA ASN A 3 9.89 1.88 8.22
C ASN A 3 8.75 1.05 8.81
N ILE A 4 7.60 1.05 8.15
CA ILE A 4 6.40 0.34 8.61
C ILE A 4 5.86 -0.52 7.48
N THR A 5 5.68 -1.81 7.77
CA THR A 5 5.07 -2.76 6.82
C THR A 5 3.65 -3.09 7.26
N VAL A 6 2.68 -2.82 6.39
CA VAL A 6 1.27 -3.22 6.56
C VAL A 6 1.05 -4.55 5.85
N PHE A 7 0.76 -5.60 6.62
CA PHE A 7 0.40 -6.91 6.07
C PHE A 7 -1.07 -6.92 5.64
N GLY A 8 -1.30 -6.59 4.36
CA GLY A 8 -2.61 -6.65 3.73
C GLY A 8 -2.88 -5.46 2.82
N THR A 9 -3.39 -5.75 1.62
CA THR A 9 -3.79 -4.76 0.60
C THR A 9 -5.31 -4.60 0.46
N GLY A 10 -6.05 -4.90 1.53
CA GLY A 10 -7.50 -4.68 1.60
C GLY A 10 -7.88 -3.23 1.95
N SER A 11 -9.17 -2.94 2.11
CA SER A 11 -9.68 -1.56 2.27
C SER A 11 -9.03 -0.84 3.45
N PHE A 12 -9.08 -1.45 4.65
CA PHE A 12 -8.51 -0.84 5.85
C PHE A 12 -6.97 -0.81 5.82
N GLY A 13 -6.32 -1.87 5.33
CA GLY A 13 -4.86 -1.90 5.20
C GLY A 13 -4.33 -0.79 4.29
N THR A 14 -5.03 -0.55 3.17
CA THR A 14 -4.72 0.53 2.23
C THR A 14 -4.94 1.91 2.85
N ALA A 15 -6.07 2.13 3.52
CA ALA A 15 -6.33 3.40 4.20
C ALA A 15 -5.31 3.68 5.32
N LEU A 16 -4.96 2.67 6.11
CA LEU A 16 -3.95 2.78 7.17
C LEU A 16 -2.57 3.09 6.57
N ALA A 17 -2.16 2.37 5.52
CA ALA A 17 -0.90 2.63 4.83
C ALA A 17 -0.82 4.06 4.30
N ASN A 18 -1.92 4.59 3.76
CA ASN A 18 -2.00 5.95 3.28
C ASN A 18 -1.80 6.98 4.40
N VAL A 19 -2.49 6.81 5.52
CA VAL A 19 -2.33 7.68 6.69
C VAL A 19 -0.89 7.63 7.22
N LEU A 20 -0.27 6.46 7.28
CA LEU A 20 1.13 6.33 7.70
C LEU A 20 2.09 7.07 6.77
N ALA A 21 1.89 6.95 5.45
CA ALA A 21 2.67 7.67 4.45
C ALA A 21 2.46 9.20 4.52
N ASP A 22 1.22 9.66 4.69
CA ASP A 22 0.89 11.08 4.87
C ASP A 22 1.54 11.67 6.13
N ASN A 23 1.79 10.84 7.16
CA ASN A 23 2.52 11.23 8.37
C ASN A 23 4.06 11.12 8.23
N GLY A 24 4.58 10.91 7.02
CA GLY A 24 6.02 10.91 6.73
C GLY A 24 6.76 9.63 7.13
N HIS A 25 6.05 8.49 7.22
CA HIS A 25 6.66 7.18 7.41
C HIS A 25 6.93 6.49 6.07
N ASN A 26 8.02 5.72 6.00
CA ASN A 26 8.31 4.86 4.85
C ASN A 26 7.41 3.64 4.93
N THR A 27 6.37 3.61 4.10
CA THR A 27 5.30 2.63 4.22
C THR A 27 5.38 1.59 3.10
N LEU A 28 5.51 0.33 3.49
CA LEU A 28 5.46 -0.82 2.60
C LEU A 28 4.17 -1.60 2.86
N MET A 29 3.51 -2.05 1.80
CA MET A 29 2.36 -2.94 1.88
C MET A 29 2.76 -4.32 1.39
N TRP A 30 2.34 -5.37 2.10
CA TRP A 30 2.43 -6.73 1.60
C TRP A 30 1.06 -7.25 1.16
N GLY A 31 0.99 -7.89 -0.01
CA GLY A 31 -0.25 -8.49 -0.53
C GLY A 31 0.01 -9.69 -1.43
N LYS A 32 -1.01 -10.53 -1.61
CA LYS A 32 -0.89 -11.78 -2.39
C LYS A 32 -1.11 -11.60 -3.89
N THR A 33 -1.86 -10.57 -4.28
CA THR A 33 -2.38 -10.41 -5.64
C THR A 33 -1.47 -9.47 -6.44
N SER A 34 -0.72 -9.99 -7.43
CA SER A 34 0.23 -9.20 -8.22
C SER A 34 -0.40 -7.95 -8.86
N THR A 35 -1.62 -8.07 -9.40
CA THR A 35 -2.30 -6.95 -10.05
C THR A 35 -2.56 -5.79 -9.09
N THR A 36 -2.98 -6.07 -7.85
CA THR A 36 -3.12 -5.05 -6.81
C THR A 36 -1.78 -4.43 -6.41
N ILE A 37 -0.70 -5.23 -6.38
CA ILE A 37 0.65 -4.73 -6.08
C ILE A 37 1.13 -3.77 -7.17
N GLU A 38 0.98 -4.16 -8.43
CA GLU A 38 1.36 -3.34 -9.59
C GLU A 38 0.55 -2.04 -9.64
N GLU A 39 -0.76 -2.12 -9.42
CA GLU A 39 -1.65 -0.95 -9.36
C GLU A 39 -1.24 0.05 -8.27
N ILE A 40 -0.96 -0.44 -7.04
CA ILE A 40 -0.51 0.42 -5.94
C ILE A 40 0.83 1.10 -6.29
N ASN A 41 1.75 0.39 -6.93
CA ASN A 41 3.09 0.88 -7.25
C ASN A 41 3.14 1.85 -8.45
N HIS A 42 2.29 1.63 -9.46
CA HIS A 42 2.34 2.38 -10.71
C HIS A 42 1.25 3.45 -10.81
N GLU A 43 0.05 3.13 -10.34
CA GLU A 43 -1.10 4.02 -10.45
C GLU A 43 -1.38 4.75 -9.13
N HIS A 44 -0.80 4.28 -8.02
CA HIS A 44 -1.10 4.75 -6.67
C HIS A 44 -2.61 4.75 -6.41
N THR A 45 -3.27 3.65 -6.76
CA THR A 45 -4.68 3.42 -6.49
C THR A 45 -4.91 1.99 -5.99
N ASN A 46 -6.12 1.73 -5.50
CA ASN A 46 -6.57 0.37 -5.20
C ASN A 46 -8.07 0.25 -5.48
N HIS A 47 -8.44 0.13 -6.76
CA HIS A 47 -9.81 0.16 -7.25
C HIS A 47 -10.69 -0.97 -6.67
N ASN A 48 -10.10 -2.11 -6.31
CA ASN A 48 -10.87 -3.21 -5.74
C ASN A 48 -11.28 -2.96 -4.29
N TYR A 49 -10.47 -2.19 -3.54
CA TYR A 49 -10.63 -2.07 -2.09
C TYR A 49 -10.82 -0.63 -1.58
N LEU A 50 -10.44 0.39 -2.34
CA LEU A 50 -10.55 1.80 -1.99
C LEU A 50 -10.73 2.68 -3.25
N LYS A 51 -11.94 2.62 -3.82
CA LYS A 51 -12.31 3.30 -5.08
C LYS A 51 -12.24 4.82 -4.96
N GLY A 52 -11.68 5.46 -6.00
CA GLY A 52 -11.70 6.92 -6.15
C GLY A 52 -10.70 7.68 -5.25
N VAL A 53 -9.81 6.96 -4.56
CA VAL A 53 -8.76 7.55 -3.73
C VAL A 53 -7.42 7.39 -4.43
N THR A 54 -6.70 8.50 -4.61
CA THR A 54 -5.27 8.48 -4.96
C THR A 54 -4.47 8.29 -3.68
N LEU A 55 -3.65 7.25 -3.66
CA LEU A 55 -2.74 6.94 -2.57
C LEU A 55 -1.52 7.85 -2.61
N ASN A 56 -0.89 8.03 -1.46
CA ASN A 56 0.38 8.72 -1.34
C ASN A 56 1.44 8.03 -2.22
N SER A 57 2.11 8.80 -3.07
CA SER A 57 3.07 8.27 -4.07
C SER A 57 4.31 7.62 -3.45
N THR A 58 4.54 7.80 -2.16
CA THR A 58 5.64 7.16 -1.43
C THR A 58 5.33 5.73 -0.99
N ILE A 59 4.05 5.30 -1.03
CA ILE A 59 3.67 3.93 -0.69
C ILE A 59 4.25 2.97 -1.72
N GLN A 60 4.86 1.90 -1.22
CA GLN A 60 5.31 0.78 -2.02
C GLN A 60 4.52 -0.46 -1.63
N ALA A 61 4.36 -1.39 -2.56
CA ALA A 61 3.72 -2.67 -2.33
C ALA A 61 4.59 -3.82 -2.86
N THR A 62 4.58 -4.95 -2.16
CA THR A 62 5.30 -6.17 -2.56
C THR A 62 4.46 -7.42 -2.34
N LYS A 63 4.75 -8.45 -3.13
CA LYS A 63 4.25 -9.81 -2.91
C LYS A 63 5.27 -10.73 -2.25
N ASP A 64 6.54 -10.32 -2.22
CA ASP A 64 7.62 -11.12 -1.66
C ASP A 64 7.63 -10.98 -0.14
N ILE A 65 7.59 -12.12 0.54
CA ILE A 65 7.79 -12.22 1.98
C ILE A 65 8.95 -13.19 2.19
N GLN A 66 10.07 -12.65 2.67
CA GLN A 66 11.23 -13.44 3.02
C GLN A 66 11.13 -13.77 4.51
N THR A 67 11.08 -15.05 4.81
CA THR A 67 11.04 -15.61 6.17
C THR A 67 12.41 -16.14 6.57
#